data_AF-A0A0T0PRB5-F1
#
_entry.id   AF-A0A0T0PRB5-F1
#
_cell.length_a   1.000
_cell.length_b   1.000
_cell.length_c   1.000
_cell.angle_alpha   90.00
_cell.angle_beta   90.00
_cell.angle_gamma   90.00
#
_symmetry.space_group_name_H-M   'P 1'
#
loop_
_entity.id
_entity.type
_entity.pdbx_description
1 polymer ?
#
loop_
_entity_poly.entity_id
_entity_poly.type
_entity_poly.pdbx_seq_one_letter_code
_entity_poly.pdbx_strand_id
1 'polypeptide(L)'
;MEMNEQAGAAYTRADAAMNAQWKRTYAQMKRREVAGDGFAYAAALLNSQRAWLAYRDAQCRIAAAEFQGGSLQPMAQRQCLAGLTAERTRQLKGLMWQQ
;
A
#
# COMPACT_ATOMS: atom_id res chain seq x y z
N MET A 1 -7.89 16.00 -19.97
CA MET A 1 -8.35 14.93 -19.06
C MET A 1 -7.44 13.70 -19.06
N GLU A 2 -6.59 13.53 -20.08
CA GLU A 2 -5.62 12.43 -20.20
C GLU A 2 -4.70 12.23 -18.98
N MET A 3 -4.25 13.31 -18.31
CA MET A 3 -3.37 13.21 -17.13
C MET A 3 -4.05 12.57 -15.90
N ASN A 4 -5.35 12.80 -15.71
CA ASN A 4 -6.10 12.20 -14.60
C ASN A 4 -6.31 10.69 -14.82
N GLU A 5 -6.52 10.28 -16.07
CA GLU A 5 -6.67 8.88 -16.45
C GLU A 5 -5.36 8.11 -16.29
N GLN A 6 -4.23 8.70 -16.72
CA GLN A 6 -2.90 8.13 -16.51
C GLN A 6 -2.58 7.96 -15.02
N ALA A 7 -2.89 8.95 -14.19
CA ALA A 7 -2.72 8.87 -12.74
C ALA A 7 -3.60 7.76 -12.12
N GLY A 8 -4.85 7.63 -12.60
CA GLY A 8 -5.74 6.52 -12.23
C GLY A 8 -5.15 5.15 -12.59
N ALA A 9 -4.68 4.98 -13.83
CA ALA A 9 -4.06 3.74 -14.28
C ALA A 9 -2.78 3.40 -13.50
N ALA A 10 -1.97 4.40 -13.16
CA ALA A 10 -0.80 4.23 -12.32
C ALA A 10 -1.17 3.71 -10.92
N TYR A 11 -2.21 4.27 -10.29
CA TYR A 11 -2.71 3.77 -9.01
C TYR A 11 -3.20 2.32 -9.12
N THR A 12 -4.01 1.99 -10.13
CA THR A 12 -4.51 0.61 -10.33
C THR A 12 -3.36 -0.40 -10.46
N ARG A 13 -2.32 -0.07 -11.23
CA ARG A 13 -1.14 -0.92 -11.35
C ARG A 13 -0.40 -1.08 -10.02
N ALA A 14 -0.23 0.01 -9.28
CA ALA A 14 0.43 -0.02 -7.97
C ALA A 14 -0.36 -0.89 -6.97
N ASP A 15 -1.69 -0.75 -6.93
CA ASP A 15 -2.56 -1.50 -6.02
C ASP A 15 -2.54 -3.00 -6.33
N ALA A 16 -2.60 -3.38 -7.61
CA ALA A 16 -2.45 -4.77 -8.03
C ALA A 16 -1.10 -5.37 -7.58
N ALA A 17 0.00 -4.63 -7.77
CA ALA A 17 1.33 -5.07 -7.37
C ALA A 17 1.45 -5.22 -5.83
N MET A 18 0.91 -4.26 -5.08
CA MET A 18 0.91 -4.28 -3.62
C MET A 18 0.10 -5.46 -3.08
N ASN A 19 -1.11 -5.69 -3.60
CA ASN A 19 -1.96 -6.82 -3.19
C ASN A 19 -1.30 -8.17 -3.50
N ALA A 20 -0.66 -8.32 -4.66
CA ALA A 20 0.09 -9.52 -5.01
C ALA A 20 1.25 -9.76 -4.04
N GLN A 21 2.00 -8.71 -3.70
CA GLN A 21 3.10 -8.78 -2.74
C GLN A 21 2.63 -9.07 -1.31
N TRP A 22 1.52 -8.46 -0.87
CA TRP A 22 0.93 -8.71 0.43
C TRP A 22 0.59 -10.20 0.62
N LYS A 23 -0.04 -10.83 -0.39
CA LYS A 23 -0.35 -12.28 -0.35
C LYS A 23 0.90 -13.14 -0.17
N ARG A 24 1.98 -12.82 -0.89
CA ARG A 24 3.28 -13.52 -0.76
C ARG A 24 3.88 -13.36 0.63
N THR A 25 3.90 -12.13 1.12
CA THR A 25 4.45 -11.79 2.44
C THR A 25 3.63 -12.44 3.56
N TYR A 26 2.31 -12.43 3.45
CA TYR A 26 1.40 -13.07 4.40
C TYR A 26 1.59 -14.58 4.47
N ALA A 27 1.77 -15.24 3.32
CA ALA A 27 2.11 -16.66 3.30
C ALA A 27 3.45 -16.95 4.01
N GLN A 28 4.47 -16.09 3.82
CA GLN A 28 5.74 -16.21 4.54
C GLN A 28 5.58 -16.03 6.06
N MET A 29 4.80 -15.04 6.48
CA MET A 29 4.53 -14.77 7.90
C MET A 29 3.82 -15.94 8.57
N LYS A 30 2.84 -16.56 7.90
CA LYS A 30 2.21 -17.80 8.40
C LYS A 30 3.22 -18.94 8.58
N ARG A 31 4.19 -19.10 7.67
CA ARG A 31 5.24 -20.12 7.80
C ARG A 31 6.15 -19.87 9.00
N ARG A 32 6.50 -18.60 9.27
CA ARG A 32 7.31 -18.22 10.44
C ARG A 32 6.56 -18.44 11.76
N GLU A 33 5.28 -18.07 11.81
CA GLU A 33 4.45 -18.29 13.00
C GLU A 33 4.39 -19.77 13.40
N VAL A 34 4.26 -20.67 12.42
CA VAL A 34 4.31 -22.13 12.65
C VAL A 34 5.69 -22.60 13.12
N ALA A 35 6.78 -21.93 12.76
CA ALA A 35 8.12 -22.28 13.19
C ALA A 35 8.37 -22.02 14.69
N GLY A 36 7.46 -21.32 15.38
CA GLY A 36 7.31 -21.45 16.83
C GLY A 36 8.17 -20.53 17.70
N ASP A 37 8.56 -19.34 17.22
CA ASP A 37 9.24 -18.34 18.06
C ASP A 37 8.30 -17.57 19.01
N GLY A 38 7.02 -17.95 19.07
CA GLY A 38 6.00 -17.38 19.95
C GLY A 38 5.36 -16.09 19.44
N PHE A 39 5.79 -15.56 18.29
CA PHE A 39 5.24 -14.33 17.72
C PHE A 39 4.16 -14.59 16.66
N ALA A 40 3.01 -13.90 16.78
CA ALA A 40 1.88 -14.00 15.85
C ALA A 40 2.12 -13.16 14.57
N TYR A 41 3.10 -13.56 13.74
CA TYR A 41 3.51 -12.84 12.53
C TYR A 41 2.37 -12.54 11.56
N ALA A 42 1.46 -13.49 11.32
CA ALA A 42 0.41 -13.31 10.32
C ALA A 42 -0.60 -12.26 10.79
N ALA A 43 -1.02 -12.35 12.06
CA ALA A 43 -1.90 -11.38 12.68
C ALA A 43 -1.27 -9.98 12.74
N ALA A 44 0.02 -9.89 13.10
CA ALA A 44 0.77 -8.64 13.12
C ALA A 44 0.84 -7.99 11.73
N LEU A 45 1.12 -8.76 10.67
CA LEU A 45 1.16 -8.24 9.30
C LEU A 45 -0.22 -7.76 8.83
N LEU A 46 -1.29 -8.49 9.13
CA LEU A 46 -2.66 -8.08 8.78
C LEU A 46 -3.02 -6.75 9.44
N ASN A 47 -2.73 -6.60 10.73
CA ASN A 47 -2.98 -5.36 11.47
C ASN A 47 -2.15 -4.20 10.91
N SER A 48 -0.86 -4.43 10.62
CA SER A 48 0.01 -3.45 9.96
C SER A 48 -0.57 -2.97 8.63
N GLN A 49 -1.08 -3.90 7.80
CA GLN A 49 -1.65 -3.55 6.50
C GLN A 49 -2.92 -2.70 6.63
N ARG A 50 -3.81 -3.03 7.58
CA ARG A 50 -5.04 -2.25 7.85
C ARG A 50 -4.72 -0.83 8.33
N ALA A 51 -3.79 -0.70 9.28
CA ALA A 51 -3.35 0.60 9.77
C ALA A 51 -2.72 1.44 8.64
N TRP A 52 -1.92 0.81 7.77
CA TRP A 52 -1.34 1.47 6.62
C TRP A 52 -2.40 1.97 5.62
N LEU A 53 -3.46 1.20 5.34
CA LEU A 53 -4.55 1.65 4.47
C LEU A 53 -5.23 2.92 5.02
N ALA A 54 -5.53 2.93 6.32
CA ALA A 54 -6.11 4.10 6.97
C ALA A 54 -5.19 5.33 6.89
N TYR A 55 -3.88 5.15 7.12
CA TYR A 55 -2.88 6.20 6.94
C TYR A 55 -2.82 6.72 5.49
N ARG A 56 -2.76 5.80 4.52
CA ARG A 56 -2.68 6.15 3.09
C ARG A 56 -3.86 7.01 2.67
N ASP A 57 -5.06 6.57 3.03
CA ASP A 57 -6.29 7.24 2.62
C ASP A 57 -6.41 8.63 3.29
N ALA A 58 -6.05 8.73 4.58
CA ALA A 58 -5.99 10.00 5.29
C ALA A 58 -4.96 10.96 4.69
N GLN A 59 -3.76 10.47 4.36
CA GLN A 59 -2.73 11.32 3.78
C GLN A 59 -3.05 11.78 2.36
N CYS A 60 -3.57 10.89 1.51
CA CYS A 60 -3.91 11.27 0.15
C CYS A 60 -5.12 12.21 0.08
N ARG A 61 -5.98 12.22 1.09
CA ARG A 61 -6.99 13.28 1.25
C ARG A 61 -6.36 14.64 1.53
N ILE A 62 -5.32 14.69 2.37
CA ILE A 62 -4.59 15.94 2.67
C ILE A 62 -3.84 16.43 1.43
N ALA A 63 -3.13 15.54 0.74
CA ALA A 63 -2.41 15.88 -0.50
C ALA A 63 -3.35 16.43 -1.59
N ALA A 64 -4.58 15.92 -1.67
CA ALA A 64 -5.58 16.42 -2.60
C ALA A 64 -6.16 17.79 -2.20
N ALA A 65 -6.18 18.10 -0.90
CA ALA A 65 -6.80 19.32 -0.37
C ALA A 65 -6.06 20.61 -0.79
N GLU A 66 -4.76 20.52 -1.14
CA GLU A 66 -4.01 21.63 -1.73
C GLU A 66 -4.67 22.17 -3.01
N PHE A 67 -5.36 21.31 -3.76
CA PHE A 67 -5.99 21.63 -5.04
C PHE A 67 -7.51 21.68 -4.96
N GLN A 68 -8.08 21.82 -3.75
CA GLN A 68 -9.51 21.65 -3.50
C GLN A 68 -10.38 22.52 -4.42
N GLY A 69 -11.35 21.88 -5.09
CA GLY A 69 -12.26 22.54 -6.03
C GLY A 69 -11.68 22.76 -7.44
N GLY A 70 -10.40 22.46 -7.64
CA GLY A 70 -9.71 22.56 -8.92
C GLY A 70 -9.64 21.23 -9.69
N SER A 71 -9.31 21.32 -10.98
CA SER A 71 -9.19 20.16 -11.88
C SER A 71 -8.01 19.23 -11.56
N LEU A 72 -7.03 19.70 -10.77
CA LEU A 72 -5.86 18.94 -10.34
C LEU A 72 -6.10 18.07 -9.09
N GLN A 73 -7.17 18.33 -8.32
CA GLN A 73 -7.45 17.60 -7.07
C GLN A 73 -7.52 16.07 -7.28
N PRO A 74 -8.24 15.53 -8.28
CA PRO A 74 -8.27 14.09 -8.52
C PRO A 74 -6.89 13.55 -8.90
N MET A 75 -6.12 14.31 -9.67
CA MET A 75 -4.76 13.93 -10.08
C MET A 75 -3.84 13.77 -8.86
N ALA A 76 -3.81 14.79 -7.99
CA ALA A 76 -2.97 14.82 -6.80
C ALA A 76 -3.30 13.65 -5.86
N GLN A 77 -4.59 13.37 -5.67
CA GLN A 77 -5.03 12.22 -4.87
C GLN A 77 -4.52 10.90 -5.46
N ARG A 78 -4.68 10.69 -6.77
CA ARG A 78 -4.25 9.45 -7.45
C ARG A 78 -2.73 9.28 -7.45
N GLN A 79 -1.98 10.36 -7.63
CA GLN A 79 -0.52 10.34 -7.55
C GLN A 79 -0.04 9.96 -6.15
N CYS A 80 -0.62 10.55 -5.11
CA CYS A 80 -0.32 10.15 -3.72
C CYS A 80 -0.63 8.66 -3.49
N LEU A 81 -1.81 8.19 -3.92
CA LEU A 81 -2.23 6.80 -3.75
C LEU A 81 -1.25 5.84 -4.44
N ALA A 82 -0.82 6.16 -5.66
CA ALA A 82 0.16 5.37 -6.40
C ALA A 82 1.53 5.35 -5.69
N GLY A 83 2.03 6.51 -5.25
CA GLY A 83 3.33 6.65 -4.60
C GLY A 83 3.41 5.88 -3.28
N LEU A 84 2.44 6.07 -2.38
CA LEU A 84 2.41 5.36 -1.09
C LEU A 84 2.23 3.85 -1.28
N THR A 85 1.42 3.43 -2.25
CA THR A 85 1.21 2.00 -2.54
C THR A 85 2.46 1.33 -3.10
N ALA A 86 3.22 2.03 -3.95
CA ALA A 86 4.52 1.55 -4.43
C ALA A 86 5.54 1.41 -3.28
N GLU A 87 5.58 2.39 -2.37
CA GLU A 87 6.42 2.34 -1.18
C GLU A 87 6.05 1.16 -0.27
N ARG A 88 4.76 0.96 0.00
CA ARG A 88 4.31 -0.20 0.79
C ARG A 88 4.71 -1.52 0.16
N THR A 89 4.67 -1.62 -1.16
CA THR A 89 5.15 -2.81 -1.88
C THR A 89 6.63 -3.08 -1.58
N ARG A 90 7.48 -2.04 -1.52
CA ARG A 90 8.90 -2.19 -1.13
C ARG A 90 9.03 -2.65 0.32
N GLN A 91 8.29 -2.05 1.24
CA GLN A 91 8.29 -2.44 2.66
C GLN A 91 7.89 -3.92 2.83
N LEU A 92 6.83 -4.37 2.16
CA LEU A 92 6.37 -5.75 2.21
C LEU A 92 7.41 -6.73 1.63
N LYS A 93 8.10 -6.37 0.53
CA LYS A 93 9.24 -7.14 0.02
C LYS A 93 10.36 -7.21 1.05
N GLY A 94 10.63 -6.11 1.73
CA GLY A 94 11.64 -6.04 2.79
C GLY A 94 11.37 -6.97 3.97
N LEU A 95 10.11 -7.37 4.21
CA LEU A 95 9.75 -8.35 5.25
C LEU A 95 9.92 -9.81 4.79
N MET A 96 10.22 -10.06 3.52
CA MET A 96 10.53 -11.41 3.01
C MET A 96 11.99 -11.78 3.30
N TRP A 97 12.40 -11.69 4.55
CA TRP A 97 13.76 -12.04 4.98
C TRP A 97 14.06 -13.50 4.66
N GLN A 98 15.13 -13.72 3.92
CA GLN A 98 15.77 -15.02 3.77
C GLN A 98 16.75 -15.15 4.93
N GLN A 99 16.49 -16.10 5.83
CA GLN A 99 17.52 -16.62 6.73
C GLN A 99 18.08 -17.89 6.10
#